data_AF-A0A0R0AC57-F1
#
_entry.id   AF-A0A0R0AC57-F1
#
_cell.length_a   1.000
_cell.length_b   1.000
_cell.length_c   1.000
_cell.angle_alpha   90.00
_cell.angle_beta   90.00
_cell.angle_gamma   90.00
#
_symmetry.space_group_name_H-M   'P 1'
#
loop_
_entity.id
_entity.type
_entity.pdbx_description
1 polymer ?
#
loop_
_entity_poly.entity_id
_entity_poly.type
_entity_poly.pdbx_seq_one_letter_code
_entity_poly.pdbx_strand_id
1 'polypeptide(L)'
;MADVDAHFYDRADALIELANAQLAGASRAQVGDSFLYAAARFHAWSGACGQDSAAAMAGAKAQLLAHFVDQYRAMLEANLDDYVAHFDQYMQAR
;
A
#
# COMPACT_ATOMS: atom_id res chain seq x y z
N MET A 1 -8.34 -14.77 -11.85
CA MET A 1 -7.72 -14.25 -10.63
C MET A 1 -7.30 -15.44 -9.81
N ALA A 2 -5.99 -15.68 -9.69
CA ALA A 2 -5.49 -16.67 -8.74
C ALA A 2 -5.92 -16.24 -7.33
N ASP A 3 -6.31 -17.24 -6.54
CA ASP A 3 -6.94 -17.18 -5.22
C ASP A 3 -6.37 -16.05 -4.34
N VAL A 4 -7.10 -14.93 -4.24
CA VAL A 4 -6.81 -13.90 -3.24
C VAL A 4 -7.10 -14.56 -1.90
N ASP A 5 -6.07 -14.68 -1.06
CA ASP A 5 -6.21 -15.16 0.32
C ASP A 5 -7.48 -14.57 0.95
N ALA A 6 -8.34 -15.44 1.50
CA ALA A 6 -9.62 -15.05 2.08
C ALA A 6 -9.49 -13.92 3.11
N HIS A 7 -8.32 -13.79 3.74
CA HIS A 7 -8.04 -12.75 4.74
C HIS A 7 -7.24 -11.54 4.21
N PHE A 8 -6.98 -11.46 2.91
CA PHE A 8 -6.26 -10.33 2.32
C PHE A 8 -6.97 -9.01 2.61
N TYR A 9 -8.27 -8.96 2.32
CA TYR A 9 -9.08 -7.76 2.52
C TYR A 9 -9.20 -7.40 4.00
N ASP A 10 -9.44 -8.38 4.88
CA ASP A 10 -9.47 -8.16 6.34
C ASP A 10 -8.20 -7.46 6.85
N ARG A 11 -7.02 -7.88 6.36
CA ARG A 11 -5.75 -7.25 6.76
C ARG A 11 -5.57 -5.86 6.17
N ALA A 12 -6.00 -5.63 4.93
CA ALA A 12 -5.94 -4.31 4.32
C ALA A 12 -6.86 -3.32 5.04
N ASP A 13 -8.08 -3.76 5.37
CA ASP A 13 -9.07 -2.95 6.08
C ASP A 13 -8.59 -2.60 7.49
N ALA A 14 -8.00 -3.53 8.23
CA ALA A 14 -7.42 -3.24 9.54
C ALA A 14 -6.34 -2.13 9.49
N LEU A 15 -5.56 -2.06 8.41
CA LEU A 15 -4.60 -0.97 8.21
C LEU A 15 -5.28 0.37 7.88
N ILE A 16 -6.34 0.33 7.06
CA ILE A 16 -7.16 1.51 6.74
C ILE A 16 -7.87 2.04 7.99
N GLU A 17 -8.42 1.17 8.83
CA GLU A 17 -9.06 1.54 10.09
C GLU A 17 -8.08 2.27 11.02
N LEU A 18 -6.86 1.77 11.13
CA LEU A 18 -5.80 2.43 11.91
C LEU A 18 -5.43 3.80 11.33
N ALA A 19 -5.35 3.93 10.00
CA ALA A 19 -5.11 5.21 9.35
C ALA A 19 -6.28 6.19 9.60
N ASN A 20 -7.52 5.73 9.47
CA ASN A 20 -8.72 6.53 9.70
C ASN A 20 -8.80 7.05 11.15
N ALA A 21 -8.41 6.24 12.13
CA ALA A 21 -8.36 6.67 13.53
C ALA A 21 -7.41 7.86 13.77
N GLN A 22 -6.34 7.99 12.98
CA GLN A 22 -5.38 9.09 13.09
C GLN A 22 -5.92 10.42 12.54
N LEU A 23 -7.01 10.39 11.75
CA LEU A 23 -7.65 11.61 11.22
C LEU A 23 -8.25 12.50 12.33
N ALA A 24 -8.39 11.99 13.56
CA ALA A 24 -8.76 12.78 14.73
C ALA A 24 -7.72 13.85 15.12
N GLY A 25 -6.46 13.67 14.70
CA GLY A 25 -5.34 14.56 15.07
C GLY A 25 -4.45 15.01 13.92
N ALA A 26 -4.70 14.56 12.69
CA ALA A 26 -3.89 14.87 11.52
C ALA A 26 -4.75 15.01 10.25
N SER A 27 -4.26 15.76 9.27
CA SER A 27 -4.92 15.88 7.97
C SER A 27 -4.81 14.58 7.15
N ARG A 28 -5.73 14.40 6.20
CA ARG A 28 -5.69 13.29 5.23
C ARG A 28 -4.34 13.16 4.50
N ALA A 29 -3.71 14.28 4.18
CA ALA A 29 -2.38 14.30 3.54
C ALA A 29 -1.31 13.73 4.50
N GLN A 30 -1.26 14.20 5.74
CA GLN A 30 -0.29 13.72 6.74
C GLN A 30 -0.46 12.23 7.07
N VAL A 31 -1.71 11.78 7.21
CA VAL A 31 -2.01 10.35 7.43
C VAL A 31 -1.63 9.53 6.20
N GLY A 32 -1.94 10.01 5.00
CA GLY A 32 -1.56 9.38 3.74
C GLY A 32 -0.05 9.22 3.58
N ASP A 33 0.73 10.28 3.84
CA ASP A 33 2.20 10.24 3.80
C ASP A 33 2.76 9.24 4.83
N SER A 34 2.18 9.22 6.03
CA SER A 34 2.56 8.27 7.08
C SER A 34 2.26 6.83 6.67
N PHE A 35 1.12 6.59 6.01
CA PHE A 35 0.72 5.28 5.53
C PHE A 35 1.65 4.76 4.41
N LEU A 36 1.99 5.64 3.46
CA LEU A 36 2.95 5.34 2.40
C LEU A 36 4.34 5.01 2.98
N TYR A 37 4.81 5.79 3.96
CA TYR A 37 6.09 5.54 4.61
C TYR A 37 6.09 4.24 5.43
N ALA A 38 5.00 3.92 6.12
CA ALA A 38 4.83 2.66 6.83
C ALA A 38 4.93 1.46 5.87
N ALA A 39 4.22 1.51 4.74
CA ALA A 39 4.29 0.48 3.71
C ALA A 39 5.71 0.32 3.15
N ALA A 40 6.41 1.43 2.89
CA ALA A 40 7.80 1.39 2.41
C ALA A 40 8.74 0.68 3.40
N ARG A 41 8.61 0.95 4.70
CA ARG A 41 9.44 0.29 5.74
C ARG A 41 9.12 -1.19 5.86
N PHE A 42 7.84 -1.56 5.81
CA PHE A 42 7.41 -2.94 5.86
C PHE A 42 7.95 -3.74 4.67
N HIS A 43 7.81 -3.21 3.45
CA HIS A 43 8.33 -3.85 2.24
C HIS A 43 9.86 -3.93 2.22
N ALA A 44 10.56 -2.92 2.74
CA ALA A 44 12.03 -2.98 2.87
C ALA A 44 12.46 -4.13 3.79
N TRP A 45 11.79 -4.33 4.93
CA TRP A 45 12.03 -5.46 5.83
C TRP A 45 11.68 -6.80 5.18
N SER A 46 10.49 -6.90 4.57
CA SER A 46 10.04 -8.12 3.87
C SER A 46 11.03 -8.52 2.76
N GLY A 47 11.47 -7.55 1.95
CA GLY A 47 12.49 -7.77 0.92
C GLY A 47 13.83 -8.21 1.51
N ALA A 48 14.25 -7.65 2.66
CA ALA A 48 15.48 -8.05 3.34
C ALA A 48 15.41 -9.48 3.90
N CYS A 49 14.25 -9.93 4.40
CA CYS A 49 14.06 -11.30 4.88
C CYS A 49 14.29 -12.37 3.79
N GLY A 50 14.20 -12.00 2.50
CA GLY A 50 14.51 -12.87 1.37
C GLY A 50 15.97 -12.84 0.91
N GLN A 51 16.88 -12.17 1.64
CA GLN A 51 18.28 -12.00 1.24
C GLN A 51 19.23 -12.67 2.25
N ASP A 52 20.28 -13.31 1.75
CA ASP A 52 21.27 -14.00 2.59
C ASP A 52 22.34 -13.05 3.16
N SER A 53 22.48 -11.84 2.60
CA SER A 53 23.48 -10.87 3.03
C SER A 53 23.15 -9.45 2.59
N ALA A 54 23.84 -8.47 3.20
CA ALA A 54 23.78 -7.07 2.77
C ALA A 54 24.22 -6.86 1.31
N ALA A 55 25.21 -7.63 0.83
CA ALA A 55 25.66 -7.56 -0.56
C ALA A 55 24.61 -8.10 -1.54
N ALA A 56 23.94 -9.21 -1.19
CA ALA A 56 22.82 -9.74 -1.96
C ALA A 56 21.66 -8.73 -2.01
N MET A 57 21.30 -8.14 -0.87
CA MET A 57 20.27 -7.09 -0.81
C MET A 57 20.64 -5.87 -1.65
N ALA A 58 21.90 -5.43 -1.63
CA ALA A 58 22.35 -4.31 -2.45
C ALA A 58 22.22 -4.62 -3.96
N GLY A 59 22.56 -5.84 -4.38
CA GLY A 59 22.38 -6.31 -5.76
C GLY A 59 20.90 -6.42 -6.17
N ALA A 60 20.03 -6.85 -5.24
CA ALA A 60 18.59 -7.01 -5.47
C ALA A 60 17.80 -5.70 -5.34
N LYS A 61 18.40 -4.62 -4.81
CA LYS A 61 17.69 -3.37 -4.45
C LYS A 61 16.84 -2.81 -5.59
N ALA A 62 17.39 -2.74 -6.80
CA ALA A 62 16.68 -2.18 -7.95
C ALA A 62 15.46 -3.05 -8.33
N GLN A 63 15.61 -4.37 -8.28
CA GLN A 63 14.53 -5.32 -8.57
C GLN A 63 13.43 -5.25 -7.51
N LEU A 64 13.79 -5.19 -6.23
CA LEU A 64 12.82 -5.05 -5.13
C LEU A 64 12.04 -3.74 -5.25
N LEU A 65 12.72 -2.63 -5.56
CA LEU A 65 12.07 -1.34 -5.78
C LEU A 65 11.06 -1.41 -6.93
N ALA A 66 11.46 -1.94 -8.09
CA ALA A 66 10.56 -2.10 -9.23
C ALA A 66 9.34 -2.96 -8.85
N HIS A 67 9.58 -4.12 -8.23
CA HIS A 67 8.52 -5.04 -7.83
C HIS A 67 7.46 -4.40 -6.92
N PHE A 68 7.87 -3.67 -5.87
CA PHE A 68 6.91 -3.06 -4.94
C PHE A 68 6.22 -1.83 -5.55
N VAL A 69 6.95 -0.99 -6.29
CA VAL A 69 6.37 0.21 -6.92
C VAL A 69 5.39 -0.17 -8.02
N ASP A 70 5.69 -1.17 -8.83
CA ASP A 70 4.82 -1.61 -9.93
C ASP A 70 3.52 -2.23 -9.40
N GLN A 71 3.59 -3.03 -8.32
CA GLN A 71 2.39 -3.52 -7.65
C GLN A 71 1.55 -2.40 -7.06
N TYR A 72 2.18 -1.45 -6.35
CA TYR A 72 1.46 -0.30 -5.81
C TYR A 72 0.80 0.53 -6.90
N ARG A 73 1.50 0.76 -8.02
CA ARG A 73 0.97 1.47 -9.18
C ARG A 73 -0.28 0.77 -9.72
N ALA A 74 -0.21 -0.54 -9.97
CA ALA A 74 -1.34 -1.29 -10.50
C ALA A 74 -2.56 -1.26 -9.55
N MET A 75 -2.35 -1.40 -8.25
CA MET A 75 -3.43 -1.30 -7.26
C MET A 75 -4.02 0.11 -7.20
N LEU A 76 -3.18 1.14 -7.21
CA LEU A 76 -3.63 2.53 -7.18
C LEU A 76 -4.41 2.89 -8.44
N GLU A 77 -3.93 2.49 -9.61
CA GLU A 77 -4.60 2.68 -10.89
C GLU A 77 -6.00 2.04 -10.88
N ALA A 78 -6.12 0.78 -10.48
CA ALA A 78 -7.41 0.11 -10.39
C ALA A 78 -8.40 0.81 -9.42
N ASN A 79 -7.91 1.31 -8.28
CA ASN A 79 -8.76 2.07 -7.35
C ASN A 79 -9.15 3.43 -7.93
N LEU A 80 -8.23 4.15 -8.58
CA LEU A 80 -8.52 5.44 -9.20
C LEU A 80 -9.53 5.28 -10.35
N ASP A 81 -9.38 4.25 -11.16
CA ASP A 81 -10.33 3.93 -12.23
C ASP A 81 -11.73 3.65 -11.68
N ASP A 82 -11.85 2.96 -10.55
CA ASP A 82 -13.12 2.74 -9.87
C ASP A 82 -13.74 4.07 -9.37
N TYR A 83 -12.92 4.95 -8.77
CA TYR A 83 -13.37 6.29 -8.37
C TYR A 83 -13.75 7.16 -9.58
N VAL A 84 -13.07 7.03 -10.72
CA VAL A 84 -13.43 7.75 -11.95
C VAL A 84 -14.77 7.26 -12.49
N ALA A 85 -15.00 5.95 -12.50
CA ALA A 85 -16.23 5.35 -12.99
C ALA A 85 -17.45 5.68 -12.10
N HIS A 86 -17.24 5.82 -10.79
CA HIS A 86 -18.31 5.98 -9.80
C HIS A 86 -18.24 7.30 -9.02
N PHE A 87 -17.55 8.31 -9.58
CA PHE A 87 -17.20 9.55 -8.86
C PHE A 87 -18.40 10.21 -8.19
N ASP A 88 -19.46 10.48 -8.94
CA ASP A 88 -20.64 11.18 -8.43
C ASP A 88 -21.29 10.41 -7.28
N GLN A 89 -21.33 9.08 -7.37
CA GLN A 89 -21.93 8.23 -6.34
C GLN A 89 -21.08 8.22 -5.05
N TYR A 90 -19.77 8.00 -5.17
CA TYR A 90 -18.89 7.90 -4.00
C TYR A 90 -18.71 9.25 -3.31
N MET A 91 -18.66 10.33 -4.07
CA MET A 91 -18.37 11.66 -3.54
C MET A 91 -19.61 12.41 -3.05
N GLN A 92 -20.82 11.93 -3.34
CA GLN A 92 -22.06 12.46 -2.77
C GLN A 92 -22.13 12.34 -1.24
N ALA A 93 -21.48 11.32 -0.67
CA ALA A 93 -21.54 11.01 0.76
C ALA A 93 -20.37 11.61 1.58
N ARG A 94 -19.54 12.47 0.98
CA ARG A 94 -18.32 13.01 1.59
C ARG A 94 -18.55 14.19 2.53
#